data_AF-A0A3E4TK75-F1
#
_entry.id   AF-A0A3E4TK75-F1
#
_cell.length_a   1.000
_cell.length_b   1.000
_cell.length_c   1.000
_cell.angle_alpha   90.00
_cell.angle_beta   90.00
_cell.angle_gamma   90.00
#
_symmetry.space_group_name_H-M   'P 1'
#
loop_
_entity.id
_entity.type
_entity.pdbx_description
1 polymer ?
#
loop_
_entity_poly.entity_id
_entity_poly.type
_entity_poly.pdbx_seq_one_letter_code
_entity_poly.pdbx_strand_id
1 'polypeptide(L)'
;MYEIIEFLQKSDDYYYIDYIPYETSDVRFLELENYFEKTYLPIYAEKVSCIALKLIYFYPCEIFMTESSIPADVKCELFFDINIRDSSPDKLAYVIKNVISRDFSSIQILFSNPQFLMSIDGGFTVSFYQLTTEVLQVLQRLVTQEGLFLKHRNSNGENVLI
;
A
#
# COMPACT_ATOMS: atom_id res chain seq x y z
N MET A 1 13.26 -8.81 -11.30
CA MET A 1 12.26 -7.84 -10.82
C MET A 1 11.22 -8.52 -9.96
N TYR A 2 10.35 -9.35 -10.53
CA TYR A 2 9.39 -10.16 -9.75
C TYR A 2 10.06 -11.02 -8.67
N GLU A 3 11.22 -11.60 -8.97
CA GLU A 3 12.02 -12.34 -7.98
C GLU A 3 12.40 -11.51 -6.75
N ILE A 4 12.69 -10.21 -6.91
CA ILE A 4 13.03 -9.32 -5.78
C ILE A 4 11.76 -9.03 -4.97
N ILE A 5 10.66 -8.69 -5.64
CA ILE A 5 9.37 -8.44 -4.99
C ILE A 5 8.94 -9.66 -4.18
N GLU A 6 8.95 -10.85 -4.80
CA GLU A 6 8.63 -12.12 -4.13
C GLU A 6 9.58 -12.42 -2.97
N PHE A 7 10.88 -12.14 -3.12
CA PHE A 7 11.85 -12.32 -2.05
C PHE A 7 11.54 -11.42 -0.84
N LEU A 8 11.23 -10.14 -1.08
CA LEU A 8 10.90 -9.19 -0.02
C LEU A 8 9.59 -9.55 0.68
N GLN A 9 8.57 -9.96 -0.06
CA GLN A 9 7.26 -10.33 0.47
C GLN A 9 7.24 -11.67 1.23
N LYS A 10 8.29 -12.51 1.10
CA LYS A 10 8.46 -13.71 1.94
C LYS A 10 8.83 -13.40 3.40
N SER A 11 9.17 -12.15 3.71
CA SER A 11 9.47 -11.73 5.07
C SER A 11 8.20 -11.68 5.92
N ASP A 12 8.21 -12.35 7.07
CA ASP A 12 7.20 -12.17 8.12
C ASP A 12 7.40 -10.86 8.91
N ASP A 13 8.51 -10.16 8.67
CA ASP A 13 8.84 -8.85 9.25
C ASP A 13 8.52 -7.74 8.24
N TYR A 14 7.44 -7.00 8.49
CA TYR A 14 6.96 -5.93 7.62
C TYR A 14 6.14 -4.90 8.39
N TYR A 15 5.92 -3.75 7.75
CA TYR A 15 5.06 -2.69 8.27
C TYR A 15 3.81 -2.58 7.40
N TYR A 16 2.71 -2.08 7.95
CA TYR A 16 1.49 -1.86 7.19
C TYR A 16 0.72 -0.64 7.68
N ILE A 17 -0.07 -0.04 6.80
CA ILE A 17 -0.89 1.14 7.11
C ILE A 17 -2.30 0.69 7.45
N ASP A 18 -2.74 1.09 8.64
CA ASP A 18 -4.08 0.82 9.13
C ASP A 18 -4.83 2.14 9.42
N TYR A 19 -6.16 2.08 9.38
CA TYR A 19 -7.04 3.15 9.82
C TYR A 19 -7.52 2.96 11.25
N ILE A 20 -7.27 1.81 11.88
CA ILE A 20 -7.59 1.50 13.26
C ILE A 20 -6.30 1.34 14.08
N PRO A 21 -6.13 2.05 15.23
CA PRO A 21 -4.90 2.03 16.01
C PRO A 21 -4.75 0.84 16.96
N TYR A 22 -5.69 -0.10 17.00
CA TYR A 22 -5.72 -1.20 17.96
C TYR A 22 -6.19 -2.50 17.30
N GLU A 23 -6.08 -3.60 18.04
CA GLU A 23 -6.51 -4.95 17.63
C GLU A 23 -8.02 -5.05 17.42
N THR A 24 -8.44 -5.71 16.33
CA THR A 24 -9.86 -5.88 15.94
C THR A 24 -10.32 -7.34 15.99
N SER A 25 -9.63 -8.21 16.73
CA SER A 25 -9.92 -9.66 16.80
C SER A 25 -11.31 -10.06 17.33
N ASP A 26 -12.11 -9.10 17.81
CA ASP A 26 -13.48 -9.33 18.25
C ASP A 26 -14.43 -9.40 17.04
N VAL A 27 -15.25 -10.45 16.97
CA VAL A 27 -16.21 -10.69 15.87
C VAL A 27 -17.16 -9.52 15.60
N ARG A 28 -17.42 -8.66 16.59
CA ARG A 28 -18.23 -7.44 16.44
C ARG A 28 -17.59 -6.42 15.49
N PHE A 29 -16.28 -6.49 15.26
CA PHE A 29 -15.61 -5.65 14.26
C PHE A 29 -15.99 -6.02 12.84
N LEU A 30 -16.47 -7.23 12.56
CA LEU A 30 -16.82 -7.63 11.20
C LEU A 30 -17.92 -6.74 10.59
N GLU A 31 -18.92 -6.35 11.39
CA GLU A 31 -19.97 -5.43 10.93
C GLU A 31 -19.39 -4.02 10.66
N LEU A 32 -18.49 -3.56 11.53
CA LEU A 32 -17.84 -2.27 11.41
C LEU A 32 -16.87 -2.21 10.21
N GLU A 33 -16.12 -3.27 9.96
CA GLU A 33 -15.24 -3.42 8.80
C GLU A 33 -16.05 -3.35 7.50
N ASN A 34 -17.16 -4.09 7.40
CA ASN A 34 -18.07 -4.01 6.25
C ASN A 34 -18.64 -2.61 6.03
N TYR A 35 -18.89 -1.86 7.11
CA TYR A 35 -19.32 -0.47 7.02
C TYR A 35 -18.21 0.43 6.48
N PHE A 36 -16.99 0.31 7.00
CA PHE A 36 -15.86 1.13 6.58
C PHE A 36 -15.35 0.81 5.18
N GLU A 37 -15.44 -0.44 4.75
CA GLU A 37 -15.16 -0.84 3.36
C GLU A 37 -16.04 -0.07 2.38
N LYS A 38 -17.30 0.21 2.72
CA LYS A 38 -18.22 0.97 1.86
C LYS A 38 -18.10 2.47 2.01
N THR A 39 -17.81 2.96 3.22
CA THR A 39 -17.95 4.39 3.55
C THR A 39 -16.63 5.13 3.69
N TYR A 40 -15.55 4.43 4.08
CA TYR A 40 -14.25 5.03 4.37
C TYR A 40 -13.15 4.58 3.41
N LEU A 41 -13.29 3.43 2.75
CA LEU A 41 -12.29 2.95 1.78
C LEU A 41 -11.94 3.99 0.69
N PRO A 42 -12.87 4.76 0.10
CA PRO A 42 -12.49 5.80 -0.86
C PRO A 42 -11.63 6.91 -0.24
N ILE A 43 -11.89 7.27 1.02
CA ILE A 43 -11.11 8.29 1.75
C ILE A 43 -9.72 7.72 2.10
N TYR A 44 -9.66 6.46 2.53
CA TYR A 44 -8.41 5.74 2.76
C TYR A 44 -7.57 5.69 1.48
N ALA A 45 -8.19 5.41 0.33
CA ALA A 45 -7.53 5.37 -0.97
C ALA A 45 -6.87 6.71 -1.34
N GLU A 46 -7.57 7.84 -1.12
CA GLU A 46 -6.99 9.18 -1.32
C GLU A 46 -5.78 9.41 -0.42
N LYS A 47 -5.86 9.04 0.87
CA LYS A 47 -4.77 9.19 1.83
C LYS A 47 -3.55 8.35 1.47
N VAL A 48 -3.74 7.07 1.14
CA VAL A 48 -2.65 6.19 0.68
C VAL A 48 -2.04 6.72 -0.62
N SER A 49 -2.86 7.20 -1.55
CA SER A 49 -2.37 7.82 -2.78
C SER A 49 -1.47 9.03 -2.49
N CYS A 50 -1.83 9.89 -1.55
CA CYS A 50 -0.99 11.01 -1.11
C CYS A 50 0.35 10.53 -0.52
N ILE A 51 0.35 9.50 0.33
CA ILE A 51 1.57 8.93 0.92
C ILE A 51 2.47 8.35 -0.17
N ALA A 52 1.91 7.50 -1.04
CA ALA A 52 2.63 6.85 -2.12
C ALA A 52 3.26 7.88 -3.06
N LEU A 53 2.51 8.90 -3.49
CA LEU A 53 3.04 9.97 -4.36
C LEU A 53 4.21 10.70 -3.69
N LYS A 54 4.11 11.06 -2.41
CA LYS A 54 5.20 11.72 -1.68
C LYS A 54 6.45 10.84 -1.65
N LEU A 55 6.32 9.53 -1.42
CA LEU A 55 7.45 8.59 -1.45
C LEU A 55 8.04 8.43 -2.86
N ILE A 56 7.19 8.23 -3.87
CA ILE A 56 7.59 8.09 -5.30
C ILE A 56 8.40 9.29 -5.78
N TYR A 57 8.06 10.50 -5.32
CA TYR A 57 8.77 11.73 -5.67
C TYR A 57 10.00 12.01 -4.80
N PHE A 58 10.08 11.41 -3.62
CA PHE A 58 11.19 11.59 -2.70
C PHE A 58 12.33 10.59 -2.93
N TYR A 59 12.02 9.35 -3.33
CA TYR A 59 12.98 8.29 -3.56
C TYR A 59 12.93 7.79 -5.01
N PRO A 60 14.08 7.37 -5.59
CA PRO A 60 14.08 6.69 -6.88
C PRO A 60 13.38 5.32 -6.77
N CYS A 61 12.49 5.02 -7.71
CA CYS A 61 11.72 3.79 -7.72
C CYS A 61 11.24 3.36 -9.10
N GLU A 62 10.78 2.12 -9.16
CA GLU A 62 10.04 1.55 -10.27
C GLU A 62 8.64 1.12 -9.78
N ILE A 63 7.63 1.22 -10.64
CA ILE A 63 6.23 0.98 -10.26
C ILE A 63 5.63 -0.03 -11.22
N PHE A 64 5.12 -1.15 -10.70
CA PHE A 64 4.55 -2.23 -11.50
C PHE A 64 3.15 -2.57 -11.02
N MET A 65 2.28 -2.94 -11.97
CA MET A 65 0.99 -3.55 -11.67
C MET A 65 1.06 -5.05 -11.92
N THR A 66 0.58 -5.84 -10.96
CA THR A 66 0.47 -7.30 -11.08
C THR A 66 -0.82 -7.68 -11.82
N GLU A 67 -0.82 -8.85 -12.47
CA GLU A 67 -1.96 -9.30 -13.27
C GLU A 67 -3.29 -9.29 -12.48
N SER A 68 -4.36 -8.87 -13.14
CA SER A 68 -5.72 -8.81 -12.60
C SER A 68 -6.39 -10.18 -12.67
N SER A 69 -7.07 -10.58 -11.59
CA SER A 69 -7.95 -11.76 -11.59
C SER A 69 -9.31 -11.48 -12.23
N ILE A 70 -9.67 -10.20 -12.42
CA ILE A 70 -10.91 -9.77 -13.06
C ILE A 70 -10.68 -9.62 -14.58
N PRO A 71 -11.56 -10.18 -15.44
CA PRO A 71 -11.46 -10.00 -16.88
C PRO A 71 -11.56 -8.50 -17.26
N ALA A 72 -10.88 -8.14 -18.36
CA ALA A 72 -10.58 -6.77 -18.79
C ALA A 72 -11.80 -5.99 -19.32
N ASP A 73 -12.95 -6.10 -18.66
CA ASP A 73 -14.22 -5.49 -19.00
C ASP A 73 -14.25 -4.01 -18.58
N VAL A 74 -13.30 -3.61 -17.74
CA VAL A 74 -13.17 -2.24 -17.25
C VAL A 74 -12.25 -1.49 -18.21
N LYS A 75 -12.79 -0.42 -18.82
CA LYS A 75 -12.09 0.63 -19.59
C LYS A 75 -11.00 1.34 -18.77
N CYS A 76 -10.01 0.58 -18.35
CA CYS A 76 -8.94 1.01 -17.51
C CYS A 76 -7.71 0.77 -18.37
N GLU A 77 -7.09 1.85 -18.87
CA GLU A 77 -5.79 1.80 -19.56
C GLU A 77 -4.70 1.42 -18.54
N LEU A 78 -4.81 0.23 -17.98
CA LEU A 78 -3.91 -0.33 -16.99
C LEU A 78 -2.90 -1.17 -17.74
N PHE A 79 -1.64 -0.78 -17.55
CA PHE A 79 -0.50 -1.45 -18.14
C PHE A 79 0.03 -2.41 -17.09
N PHE A 80 -0.22 -3.71 -17.26
CA PHE A 80 0.36 -4.77 -16.45
C PHE A 80 1.80 -5.03 -16.92
N ASP A 81 2.67 -5.46 -16.00
CA ASP A 81 4.07 -5.83 -16.28
C ASP A 81 4.95 -4.74 -16.93
N ILE A 82 4.51 -3.48 -16.89
CA ILE A 82 5.24 -2.34 -17.43
C ILE A 82 5.54 -1.38 -16.29
N ASN A 83 6.75 -0.81 -16.28
CA ASN A 83 7.09 0.25 -15.34
C ASN A 83 6.28 1.51 -15.66
N ILE A 84 5.35 1.88 -14.78
CA ILE A 84 4.49 3.06 -14.95
C ILE A 84 5.06 4.31 -14.27
N ARG A 85 6.29 4.27 -13.75
CA ARG A 85 6.91 5.36 -12.97
C ARG A 85 6.87 6.72 -13.65
N ASP A 86 6.98 6.76 -14.98
CA ASP A 86 7.01 8.02 -15.75
C ASP A 86 5.62 8.61 -16.02
N SER A 87 4.57 7.99 -15.48
CA SER A 87 3.21 8.54 -15.52
C SER A 87 3.09 9.82 -14.68
N SER A 88 2.12 10.67 -15.02
CA SER A 88 1.81 11.88 -14.23
C SER A 88 1.30 11.52 -12.83
N PRO A 89 1.42 12.43 -11.84
CA PRO A 89 0.83 12.26 -10.51
C PRO A 89 -0.65 11.88 -10.56
N ASP A 90 -1.43 12.54 -11.43
CA ASP A 90 -2.87 12.28 -11.58
C ASP A 90 -3.13 10.83 -12.04
N LYS A 91 -2.32 10.33 -12.98
CA LYS A 91 -2.44 8.96 -13.47
C LYS A 91 -2.02 7.95 -12.41
N LEU A 92 -0.92 8.19 -11.70
CA LEU A 92 -0.48 7.33 -10.59
C LEU A 92 -1.52 7.29 -9.46
N ALA A 93 -2.05 8.45 -9.08
CA ALA A 93 -3.11 8.56 -8.08
C ALA A 93 -4.38 7.80 -8.52
N TYR A 94 -4.79 7.97 -9.78
CA TYR A 94 -5.92 7.25 -10.34
C TYR A 94 -5.71 5.73 -10.23
N VAL A 95 -4.54 5.22 -10.62
CA VAL A 95 -4.23 3.79 -10.58
C VAL A 95 -4.27 3.27 -9.14
N ILE A 96 -3.57 3.93 -8.20
CA ILE A 96 -3.53 3.56 -6.77
C ILE A 96 -4.93 3.49 -6.18
N LYS A 97 -5.74 4.51 -6.41
CA LYS A 97 -7.10 4.57 -5.85
C LYS A 97 -8.02 3.51 -6.40
N ASN A 98 -7.91 3.19 -7.69
CA ASN A 98 -8.72 2.14 -8.30
C ASN A 98 -8.33 0.76 -7.78
N VAL A 99 -7.03 0.48 -7.61
CA VAL A 99 -6.57 -0.80 -7.05
C VAL A 99 -7.13 -1.01 -5.64
N ILE A 100 -6.98 0.00 -4.77
CA ILE A 100 -7.52 -0.03 -3.40
C ILE A 100 -9.04 -0.21 -3.41
N SER A 101 -9.76 0.59 -4.20
CA SER A 101 -11.22 0.67 -4.13
C SER A 101 -11.96 -0.49 -4.80
N ARG A 102 -11.30 -1.19 -5.73
CA ARG A 102 -11.94 -2.25 -6.54
C ARG A 102 -11.35 -3.63 -6.32
N ASP A 103 -10.23 -3.73 -5.61
CA ASP A 103 -9.60 -4.99 -5.21
C ASP A 103 -9.49 -6.01 -6.35
N PHE A 104 -8.81 -5.61 -7.43
CA PHE A 104 -8.72 -6.41 -8.66
C PHE A 104 -7.29 -6.81 -9.03
N SER A 105 -6.29 -6.16 -8.43
CA SER A 105 -4.86 -6.24 -8.78
C SER A 105 -4.05 -5.69 -7.60
N SER A 106 -2.73 -5.64 -7.72
CA SER A 106 -1.85 -4.93 -6.80
C SER A 106 -0.81 -4.06 -7.51
N ILE A 107 -0.30 -3.07 -6.78
CA ILE A 107 0.77 -2.19 -7.22
C ILE A 107 1.99 -2.46 -6.36
N GLN A 108 3.11 -2.72 -7.02
CA GLN A 108 4.40 -2.95 -6.38
C GLN A 108 5.32 -1.78 -6.71
N ILE A 109 5.69 -0.99 -5.70
CA ILE A 109 6.60 0.14 -5.83
C ILE A 109 7.93 -0.26 -5.21
N LEU A 110 8.91 -0.56 -6.07
CA LEU A 110 10.25 -0.97 -5.66
C LEU A 110 11.17 0.25 -5.65
N PHE A 111 11.59 0.67 -4.46
CA PHE A 111 12.55 1.75 -4.28
C PHE A 111 13.97 1.19 -4.33
N SER A 112 14.92 1.95 -4.90
CA SER A 112 16.27 1.45 -5.18
C SER A 112 17.37 2.11 -4.34
N ASN A 113 17.11 3.25 -3.70
CA ASN A 113 18.08 3.92 -2.84
C ASN A 113 17.41 4.73 -1.72
N PRO A 114 17.28 4.18 -0.50
CA PRO A 114 17.60 2.79 -0.12
C PRO A 114 16.63 1.78 -0.75
N GLN A 115 16.99 0.50 -0.76
CA GLN A 115 16.11 -0.56 -1.28
C GLN A 115 15.02 -0.93 -0.27
N PHE A 116 13.76 -0.74 -0.66
CA PHE A 116 12.59 -1.19 0.08
C PHE A 116 11.40 -1.33 -0.87
N LEU A 117 10.33 -1.99 -0.41
CA LEU A 117 9.12 -2.22 -1.20
C LEU A 117 7.91 -1.60 -0.50
N MET A 118 7.03 -0.96 -1.27
CA MET A 118 5.65 -0.68 -0.90
C MET A 118 4.73 -1.54 -1.79
N SER A 119 3.94 -2.41 -1.16
CA SER A 119 2.87 -3.19 -1.78
C SER A 119 1.54 -2.52 -1.49
N ILE A 120 0.79 -2.20 -2.53
CA ILE A 120 -0.59 -1.70 -2.43
C ILE A 120 -1.46 -2.76 -3.06
N ASP A 121 -2.13 -3.54 -2.22
CA ASP A 121 -3.13 -4.52 -2.65
C ASP A 121 -4.53 -3.86 -2.53
N GLY A 122 -5.58 -4.61 -2.83
CA GLY A 122 -6.94 -4.10 -2.68
C GLY A 122 -7.39 -3.93 -1.23
N GLY A 123 -8.45 -3.14 -1.05
CA GLY A 123 -9.02 -2.86 0.26
C GLY A 123 -8.06 -2.08 1.16
N PHE A 124 -7.97 -2.47 2.44
CA PHE A 124 -7.12 -1.81 3.44
C PHE A 124 -5.70 -2.42 3.51
N THR A 125 -5.24 -3.08 2.46
CA THR A 125 -4.00 -3.86 2.46
C THR A 125 -2.87 -3.06 1.82
N VAL A 126 -2.09 -2.36 2.65
CA VAL A 126 -0.91 -1.60 2.21
C VAL A 126 0.27 -1.92 3.12
N SER A 127 1.30 -2.53 2.55
CA SER A 127 2.42 -3.11 3.29
C SER A 127 3.77 -2.59 2.79
N PHE A 128 4.77 -2.61 3.68
CA PHE A 128 6.13 -2.14 3.44
C PHE A 128 7.15 -3.15 3.94
N TYR A 129 8.14 -3.45 3.10
CA TYR A 129 9.15 -4.47 3.38
C TYR A 129 10.55 -3.88 3.33
N GLN A 130 11.43 -4.37 4.21
CA GLN A 130 12.83 -3.98 4.28
C GLN A 130 13.06 -2.47 4.49
N LEU A 131 12.24 -1.82 5.33
CA LEU A 131 12.45 -0.42 5.67
C LEU A 131 13.75 -0.22 6.46
N THR A 132 14.55 0.76 6.07
CA THR A 132 15.62 1.28 6.95
C THR A 132 15.02 2.15 8.04
N THR A 133 15.77 2.40 9.13
CA THR A 133 15.33 3.30 10.21
C THR A 133 14.98 4.70 9.70
N GLU A 134 15.73 5.21 8.72
CA GLU A 134 15.51 6.53 8.12
C GLU A 134 14.20 6.58 7.33
N VAL A 135 13.95 5.56 6.49
CA VAL A 135 12.69 5.46 5.72
C VAL A 135 11.52 5.28 6.67
N LEU A 136 11.66 4.47 7.72
CA LEU A 136 10.62 4.27 8.72
C LEU A 136 10.19 5.58 9.38
N GLN A 137 11.14 6.44 9.76
CA GLN A 137 10.84 7.75 10.35
C GLN A 137 10.11 8.68 9.38
N VAL A 138 10.48 8.66 8.10
CA VAL A 138 9.78 9.45 7.06
C VAL A 138 8.37 8.90 6.87
N LEU A 139 8.23 7.59 6.72
CA LEU A 139 6.94 6.92 6.53
C LEU A 139 5.99 7.20 7.69
N GLN A 140 6.46 7.06 8.94
CA GLN A 140 5.66 7.34 10.13
C GLN A 140 5.09 8.77 10.09
N ARG A 141 5.90 9.79 9.77
CA ARG A 141 5.43 11.18 9.65
C ARG A 141 4.37 11.34 8.56
N LEU A 142 4.56 10.70 7.41
CA LEU A 142 3.60 10.75 6.31
C LEU A 142 2.28 10.08 6.67
N VAL A 143 2.33 8.91 7.31
CA VAL A 143 1.16 8.15 7.76
C VAL A 143 0.39 8.93 8.83
N THR A 144 1.09 9.47 9.84
CA THR A 144 0.49 10.32 10.89
C THR A 144 -0.11 11.60 10.31
N GLN A 145 0.54 12.23 9.32
CA GLN A 145 0.01 13.43 8.66
C GLN A 145 -1.36 13.16 8.02
N GLU A 146 -1.56 11.99 7.42
CA GLU A 146 -2.85 11.61 6.84
C GLU A 146 -3.85 11.05 7.88
N GLY A 147 -3.49 11.04 9.17
CA GLY A 147 -4.33 10.52 10.26
C GLY A 147 -4.57 9.02 10.16
N LEU A 148 -3.56 8.28 9.72
CA LEU A 148 -3.52 6.82 9.69
C LEU A 148 -2.49 6.30 10.70
N PHE A 149 -2.40 4.99 10.86
CA PHE A 149 -1.53 4.33 11.82
C PHE A 149 -0.55 3.40 11.10
N LEU A 150 0.72 3.48 11.46
CA LEU A 150 1.74 2.55 10.97
C LEU A 150 1.91 1.43 11.99
N LYS A 151 1.69 0.20 11.57
CA LYS A 151 1.81 -0.99 12.41
C LYS A 151 2.97 -1.84 11.91
N HIS A 152 3.60 -2.57 12.83
CA HIS A 152 4.69 -3.48 12.59
C HIS A 152 4.22 -4.89 12.90
N ARG A 153 4.46 -5.83 11.98
CA ARG A 153 4.21 -7.25 12.18
C ARG A 153 5.50 -8.01 12.04
N ASN A 154 5.73 -8.92 12.97
CA ASN A 154 6.83 -9.87 12.93
C ASN A 154 6.38 -11.24 13.48
N SER A 155 7.30 -12.19 13.54
CA SER A 155 7.05 -13.53 14.09
C SER A 155 6.60 -13.55 15.56
N ASN A 156 6.73 -12.44 16.30
CA ASN A 156 6.30 -12.29 17.69
C ASN A 156 4.93 -11.62 17.85
N GLY A 157 4.27 -11.18 16.76
CA GLY A 157 2.96 -10.52 16.78
C GLY A 157 2.97 -9.12 16.15
N GLU A 158 1.95 -8.32 16.49
CA GLU A 158 1.74 -6.99 15.94
C GLU A 158 2.00 -5.89 16.98
N ASN A 159 2.68 -4.81 16.58
CA ASN A 159 2.96 -3.64 17.41
C ASN A 159 2.59 -2.36 16.66
N VAL A 160 1.92 -1.43 17.33
CA VAL A 160 1.57 -0.13 16.76
C VAL A 160 2.71 0.85 17.00
N LEU A 161 3.23 1.47 15.93
CA LEU A 161 4.24 2.52 16.03
C LEU A 161 3.52 3.87 16.09
N ILE A 162 3.46 4.45 17.30
CA ILE A 162 2.87 5.76 17.57
C ILE A 162 3.88 6.85 17.24
#